data_AF-A0A945CUJ8-F1
#
_entry.id   AF-A0A945CUJ8-F1
#
_cell.length_a   1.000
_cell.length_b   1.000
_cell.length_c   1.000
_cell.angle_alpha   90.00
_cell.angle_beta   90.00
_cell.angle_gamma   90.00
#
_symmetry.space_group_name_H-M   'P 1'
#
loop_
_entity.id
_entity.type
_entity.pdbx_description
1 polymer ?
#
loop_
_entity_poly.entity_id
_entity_poly.type
_entity_poly.pdbx_seq_one_letter_code
_entity_poly.pdbx_strand_id
1 'polypeptide(L)'
;MESNRKEASPIEIAALLMDAVCTPTDAEQDALRELATHLQVDLERMQSELMFLRAFAVDFATSMTLGQSRAREEILSRYYQHWERIDREVGGGLTTDLQSRLQLYTENLDSSEGSAADLQGLIGGIFARCCGAAEAEGELVLLGGAMFGALFAEIADLLHEVDIAY
;
A
#
# COMPACT_ATOMS: atom_id res chain seq x y z
N MET A 1 32.08 15.12 -3.55
CA MET A 1 30.72 15.46 -3.11
C MET A 1 30.29 14.33 -2.20
N GLU A 2 30.37 14.53 -0.89
CA GLU A 2 29.84 13.57 0.08
C GLU A 2 28.32 13.52 -0.11
N SER A 3 27.81 12.32 -0.35
CA SER A 3 26.39 12.05 -0.41
C SER A 3 25.84 12.24 1.00
N ASN A 4 25.16 13.36 1.26
CA ASN A 4 24.55 13.65 2.56
C ASN A 4 23.20 12.93 2.69
N ARG A 5 23.18 11.64 2.35
CA ARG A 5 22.00 10.78 2.50
C ARG A 5 21.82 10.46 3.98
N LYS A 6 20.57 10.39 4.41
CA LYS A 6 20.26 10.03 5.79
C LYS A 6 20.46 8.52 5.94
N GLU A 7 21.16 8.11 6.99
CA GLU A 7 21.22 6.70 7.36
C GLU A 7 19.93 6.33 8.10
N ALA A 8 19.34 5.19 7.74
CA ALA A 8 18.26 4.59 8.52
C ALA A 8 18.42 3.07 8.56
N SER A 9 18.05 2.48 9.68
CA SER A 9 18.01 1.03 9.82
C SER A 9 16.76 0.44 9.14
N PRO A 10 16.80 -0.84 8.74
CA PRO A 10 15.62 -1.57 8.25
C PRO A 10 14.42 -1.53 9.21
N ILE A 11 14.68 -1.45 10.53
CA ILE A 11 13.65 -1.37 11.56
C ILE A 11 12.93 -0.02 11.50
N GLU A 12 13.68 1.07 11.41
CA GLU A 12 13.10 2.43 11.31
C GLU A 12 12.31 2.58 10.02
N ILE A 13 12.83 2.09 8.90
CA ILE A 13 12.13 2.11 7.61
C ILE A 13 10.83 1.31 7.70
N ALA A 14 10.85 0.09 8.24
CA ALA A 14 9.64 -0.72 8.38
C ALA A 14 8.59 -0.05 9.28
N ALA A 15 9.00 0.60 10.37
CA ALA A 15 8.09 1.33 11.25
C ALA A 15 7.46 2.55 10.55
N LEU A 16 8.24 3.31 9.79
CA LEU A 16 7.74 4.43 9.00
C LEU A 16 6.74 3.99 7.92
N LEU A 17 7.04 2.89 7.22
CA LEU A 17 6.15 2.32 6.21
C LEU A 17 4.83 1.82 6.83
N MET A 18 4.88 1.25 8.04
CA MET A 18 3.66 0.85 8.77
C MET A 18 2.80 2.05 9.16
N ASP A 19 3.40 3.15 9.62
CA ASP A 19 2.69 4.38 10.00
C ASP A 19 1.91 4.96 8.80
N ALA A 20 2.56 5.03 7.63
CA ALA A 20 1.94 5.47 6.38
C ALA A 20 0.72 4.63 5.95
N VAL A 21 0.70 3.34 6.30
CA VAL A 21 -0.39 2.42 5.92
C VAL A 21 -1.52 2.45 6.94
N CYS A 22 -1.22 2.37 8.23
CA CYS A 22 -2.21 2.13 9.28
C CYS A 22 -2.78 3.41 9.91
N THR A 23 -2.17 4.57 9.68
CA THR A 23 -2.56 5.81 10.38
C THR A 23 -2.96 6.90 9.38
N PRO A 24 -4.18 6.84 8.83
CA PRO A 24 -4.72 7.97 8.07
C PRO A 24 -4.89 9.18 8.99
N THR A 25 -4.46 10.33 8.50
CA THR A 25 -4.63 11.63 9.16
C THR A 25 -6.11 11.99 9.31
N ASP A 26 -6.44 12.88 10.24
CA ASP A 26 -7.83 13.34 10.44
C ASP A 26 -8.45 13.90 9.14
N ALA A 27 -7.65 14.66 8.38
CA ALA A 27 -8.08 15.21 7.09
C ALA A 27 -8.37 14.11 6.05
N GLU A 28 -7.56 13.05 6.00
CA GLU A 28 -7.81 11.91 5.12
C GLU A 28 -9.07 11.14 5.56
N GLN A 29 -9.29 10.97 6.86
CA GLN A 29 -10.49 10.31 7.38
C GLN A 29 -11.76 11.08 7.04
N ASP A 30 -11.73 12.40 7.15
CA ASP A 30 -12.85 13.26 6.78
C ASP A 30 -13.13 13.21 5.27
N ALA A 31 -12.08 13.32 4.43
CA ALA A 31 -12.20 13.18 2.99
C ALA A 31 -12.75 11.80 2.57
N LEU A 32 -12.29 10.72 3.22
CA LEU A 32 -12.80 9.37 2.97
C LEU A 32 -14.27 9.22 3.35
N ARG A 33 -14.70 9.84 4.45
CA ARG A 33 -16.12 9.83 4.86
C ARG A 33 -17.01 10.53 3.85
N GLU A 34 -16.58 11.69 3.35
CA GLU A 34 -17.30 12.43 2.31
C GLU A 34 -17.35 11.65 1.00
N LEU A 35 -16.23 11.06 0.58
CA LEU A 35 -16.14 10.25 -0.64
C LEU A 35 -17.00 8.99 -0.54
N ALA A 36 -16.93 8.25 0.56
CA ALA A 36 -17.75 7.05 0.77
C ALA A 36 -19.25 7.40 0.68
N THR A 37 -19.65 8.52 1.29
CA THR A 37 -21.03 9.02 1.23
C THR A 37 -21.44 9.38 -0.20
N HIS A 38 -20.57 10.08 -0.93
CA HIS A 38 -20.83 10.51 -2.30
C HIS A 38 -20.95 9.33 -3.28
N LEU A 39 -20.01 8.38 -3.17
CA LEU A 39 -19.91 7.19 -4.02
C LEU A 39 -20.86 6.07 -3.58
N GLN A 40 -21.59 6.26 -2.47
CA GLN A 40 -22.50 5.27 -1.88
C GLN A 40 -21.79 3.93 -1.56
N VAL A 41 -20.54 4.03 -1.11
CA VAL A 41 -19.72 2.89 -0.68
C VAL A 41 -19.77 2.80 0.84
N ASP A 42 -19.80 1.58 1.36
CA ASP A 42 -19.64 1.37 2.80
C ASP A 42 -18.27 1.90 3.28
N LEU A 43 -18.29 2.78 4.28
CA LEU A 43 -17.08 3.47 4.75
C LEU A 43 -16.06 2.48 5.33
N GLU A 44 -16.50 1.52 6.15
CA GLU A 44 -15.60 0.55 6.78
C GLU A 44 -14.91 -0.32 5.74
N ARG A 45 -15.66 -0.76 4.72
CA ARG A 45 -15.10 -1.45 3.55
C ARG A 45 -14.10 -0.57 2.82
N MET A 46 -14.46 0.67 2.46
CA MET A 46 -13.56 1.57 1.73
C MET A 46 -12.27 1.84 2.50
N GLN A 47 -12.34 2.01 3.81
CA GLN A 47 -11.17 2.18 4.69
C GLN A 47 -10.29 0.92 4.71
N SER A 48 -10.91 -0.25 4.85
CA SER A 48 -10.18 -1.53 4.86
C SER A 48 -9.49 -1.78 3.52
N GLU A 49 -10.19 -1.59 2.41
CA GLU A 49 -9.62 -1.77 1.07
C GLU A 49 -8.51 -0.77 0.77
N LEU A 50 -8.62 0.48 1.25
CA LEU A 50 -7.56 1.46 1.11
C LEU A 50 -6.32 1.07 1.92
N MET A 51 -6.51 0.58 3.15
CA MET A 51 -5.42 0.07 3.97
C MET A 51 -4.71 -1.10 3.27
N PHE A 52 -5.45 -2.06 2.69
CA PHE A 52 -4.85 -3.17 1.94
C PHE A 52 -4.14 -2.71 0.66
N LEU A 53 -4.70 -1.74 -0.05
CA LEU A 53 -4.06 -1.12 -1.21
C LEU A 53 -2.73 -0.45 -0.84
N ARG A 54 -2.71 0.31 0.26
CA ARG A 54 -1.48 0.93 0.78
C ARG A 54 -0.46 -0.12 1.19
N ALA A 55 -0.90 -1.19 1.84
CA ALA A 55 -0.03 -2.29 2.23
C ALA A 55 0.60 -2.98 1.02
N PHE A 56 -0.18 -3.18 -0.05
CA PHE A 56 0.33 -3.68 -1.32
C PHE A 56 1.33 -2.73 -1.96
N ALA A 57 1.06 -1.42 -1.97
CA ALA A 57 1.98 -0.42 -2.51
C ALA A 57 3.34 -0.46 -1.79
N VAL A 58 3.35 -0.63 -0.46
CA VAL A 58 4.58 -0.82 0.32
C VAL A 58 5.35 -2.06 -0.10
N ASP A 59 4.70 -3.23 -0.12
CA ASP A 59 5.37 -4.48 -0.48
C ASP A 59 5.94 -4.41 -1.90
N PHE A 60 5.12 -3.93 -2.83
CA PHE A 60 5.47 -3.85 -4.24
C PHE A 60 6.58 -2.85 -4.50
N ALA A 61 6.48 -1.61 -3.98
CA ALA A 61 7.52 -0.60 -4.15
C ALA A 61 8.85 -1.02 -3.52
N THR A 62 8.81 -1.59 -2.31
CA THR A 62 10.02 -2.09 -1.64
C THR A 62 10.67 -3.21 -2.45
N SER A 63 9.87 -4.13 -2.98
CA SER A 63 10.35 -5.23 -3.81
C SER A 63 10.94 -4.77 -5.15
N MET A 64 10.30 -3.79 -5.80
CA MET A 64 10.74 -3.24 -7.08
C MET A 64 12.01 -2.40 -6.94
N THR A 65 12.10 -1.55 -5.91
CA THR A 65 13.24 -0.65 -5.70
C THR A 65 14.48 -1.38 -5.20
N LEU A 66 14.31 -2.33 -4.27
CA LEU A 66 15.45 -2.99 -3.61
C LEU A 66 15.80 -4.36 -4.20
N GLY A 67 15.00 -4.89 -5.13
CA GLY A 67 15.27 -6.17 -5.82
C GLY A 67 15.42 -7.36 -4.85
N GLN A 68 16.35 -8.28 -5.08
CA GLN A 68 16.61 -9.42 -4.19
C GLN A 68 17.66 -9.11 -3.11
N SER A 69 17.70 -7.87 -2.62
CA SER A 69 18.68 -7.46 -1.61
C SER A 69 18.29 -7.91 -0.19
N ARG A 70 19.31 -8.03 0.67
CA ARG A 70 19.12 -8.29 2.10
C ARG A 70 18.30 -7.19 2.80
N ALA A 71 18.49 -5.93 2.41
CA ALA A 71 17.71 -4.80 2.93
C ALA A 71 16.21 -5.02 2.74
N ARG A 72 15.79 -5.44 1.53
CA ARG A 72 14.38 -5.75 1.25
C ARG A 72 13.86 -6.83 2.20
N GLU A 73 14.59 -7.94 2.32
CA GLU A 73 14.17 -9.07 3.16
C GLU A 73 13.99 -8.63 4.62
N GLU A 74 14.92 -7.85 5.15
CA GLU A 74 14.86 -7.34 6.52
C GLU A 74 13.71 -6.35 6.71
N ILE A 75 13.54 -5.38 5.80
CA ILE A 75 12.43 -4.41 5.86
C ILE A 75 11.08 -5.11 5.80
N LEU A 76 10.85 -5.97 4.79
CA LEU A 76 9.58 -6.65 4.61
C LEU A 76 9.31 -7.65 5.74
N SER A 77 10.32 -8.36 6.23
CA SER A 77 10.15 -9.25 7.39
C SER A 77 9.67 -8.48 8.63
N ARG A 78 10.25 -7.30 8.90
CA ARG A 78 9.81 -6.44 10.00
C ARG A 78 8.42 -5.88 9.76
N TYR A 79 8.15 -5.40 8.55
CA TYR A 79 6.85 -4.89 8.13
C TYR A 79 5.73 -5.93 8.36
N TYR A 80 5.92 -7.17 7.92
CA TYR A 80 4.95 -8.24 8.17
C TYR A 80 4.84 -8.66 9.64
N GLN A 81 5.93 -8.62 10.42
CA GLN A 81 5.86 -8.82 11.87
C GLN A 81 4.97 -7.77 12.56
N HIS A 82 4.93 -6.53 12.07
CA HIS A 82 4.03 -5.51 12.59
C HIS A 82 2.56 -5.85 12.29
N TRP A 83 2.26 -6.33 11.08
CA TRP A 83 0.91 -6.82 10.74
C TRP A 83 0.47 -7.98 11.64
N GLU A 84 1.32 -8.96 11.86
CA GLU A 84 1.05 -10.09 12.77
C GLU A 84 0.81 -9.65 14.22
N ARG A 85 1.46 -8.56 14.66
CA ARG A 85 1.20 -7.98 15.98
C ARG A 85 -0.17 -7.32 16.02
N ILE A 86 -0.50 -6.48 15.05
CA ILE A 86 -1.79 -5.78 14.97
C ILE A 86 -2.93 -6.80 14.90
N ASP A 87 -2.80 -7.83 14.06
CA ASP A 87 -3.80 -8.89 13.90
C ASP A 87 -4.13 -9.59 15.22
N ARG A 88 -3.12 -9.87 16.06
CA ARG A 88 -3.31 -10.41 17.40
C ARG A 88 -4.02 -9.44 18.35
N GLU A 89 -3.82 -8.13 18.19
CA GLU A 89 -4.43 -7.09 19.02
C GLU A 89 -5.90 -6.87 18.66
N VAL A 90 -6.29 -7.02 17.39
CA VAL A 90 -7.65 -6.74 16.90
C VAL A 90 -8.58 -7.97 16.85
N GLY A 91 -8.10 -9.15 17.27
CA GLY A 91 -8.92 -10.36 17.38
C GLY A 91 -8.78 -11.37 16.24
N GLY A 92 -7.82 -11.18 15.33
CA GLY A 92 -7.46 -12.14 14.28
C GLY A 92 -8.24 -11.99 12.97
N GLY A 93 -7.62 -12.38 11.86
CA GLY A 93 -8.20 -12.41 10.50
C GLY A 93 -7.65 -11.33 9.56
N LEU A 94 -7.09 -10.26 10.10
CA LEU A 94 -6.52 -9.14 9.34
C LEU A 94 -5.36 -9.57 8.45
N THR A 95 -4.47 -10.43 8.96
CA THR A 95 -3.33 -10.95 8.18
C THR A 95 -3.79 -11.85 7.03
N THR A 96 -4.83 -12.64 7.24
CA THR A 96 -5.45 -13.47 6.19
C THR A 96 -6.08 -12.62 5.09
N ASP A 97 -6.79 -11.56 5.47
CA ASP A 97 -7.40 -10.63 4.52
C ASP A 97 -6.33 -9.86 3.74
N LEU A 98 -5.29 -9.39 4.43
CA LEU A 98 -4.13 -8.77 3.81
C LEU A 98 -3.47 -9.69 2.78
N GLN A 99 -3.13 -10.93 3.16
CA GLN A 99 -2.52 -11.90 2.25
C GLN A 99 -3.39 -12.17 1.02
N SER A 100 -4.70 -12.33 1.24
CA SER A 100 -5.67 -12.51 0.15
C SER A 100 -5.67 -11.33 -0.81
N ARG A 101 -5.57 -10.09 -0.30
CA ARG A 101 -5.50 -8.88 -1.13
C ARG A 101 -4.16 -8.74 -1.86
N LEU A 102 -3.03 -9.00 -1.20
CA LEU A 102 -1.72 -8.98 -1.83
C LEU A 102 -1.63 -9.99 -2.98
N GLN A 103 -2.15 -11.21 -2.76
CA GLN A 103 -2.25 -12.22 -3.80
C GLN A 103 -3.12 -11.75 -4.96
N LEU A 104 -4.30 -11.20 -4.67
CA LEU A 104 -5.21 -10.68 -5.70
C LEU A 104 -4.55 -9.61 -6.57
N TYR A 105 -3.84 -8.65 -5.97
CA TYR A 105 -3.11 -7.64 -6.74
C TYR A 105 -2.00 -8.28 -7.58
N THR A 106 -1.18 -9.16 -6.98
CA THR A 106 -0.03 -9.79 -7.63
C THR A 106 -0.42 -10.67 -8.81
N GLU A 107 -1.43 -11.52 -8.67
CA GLU A 107 -1.90 -12.43 -9.74
C GLU A 107 -2.39 -11.68 -10.98
N ASN A 108 -2.85 -10.45 -10.82
CA ASN A 108 -3.33 -9.62 -11.91
C ASN A 108 -2.22 -8.72 -12.50
N LEU A 109 -1.01 -8.73 -11.95
CA LEU A 109 0.14 -8.03 -12.55
C LEU A 109 0.70 -8.79 -13.73
N ASP A 110 0.75 -10.13 -13.66
CA ASP A 110 1.32 -10.98 -14.72
C ASP A 110 0.51 -10.94 -16.03
N SER A 111 -0.72 -10.45 -15.98
CA SER A 111 -1.59 -10.24 -17.15
C SER A 111 -1.46 -8.86 -17.78
N SER A 112 -0.68 -7.94 -17.20
CA SER A 112 -0.48 -6.58 -17.69
C SER A 112 0.78 -6.47 -18.56
N GLU A 113 0.64 -6.64 -19.88
CA GLU A 113 1.67 -6.21 -20.84
C GLU A 113 1.59 -4.68 -21.04
N GLY A 114 2.12 -3.86 -20.13
CA GLY A 114 1.89 -2.40 -20.25
C GLY A 114 2.64 -1.48 -19.27
N SER A 115 2.66 -0.20 -19.65
CA SER A 115 3.30 0.96 -19.03
C SER A 115 2.82 1.27 -17.59
N ALA A 116 3.46 2.24 -16.91
CA ALA A 116 3.04 2.66 -15.56
C ALA A 116 1.57 3.15 -15.48
N ALA A 117 1.02 3.70 -16.56
CA ALA A 117 -0.40 4.09 -16.62
C ALA A 117 -1.31 2.85 -16.65
N ASP A 118 -0.87 1.77 -17.29
CA ASP A 118 -1.61 0.51 -17.36
C ASP A 118 -1.63 -0.19 -15.99
N LEU A 119 -0.52 -0.09 -15.23
CA LEU A 119 -0.43 -0.59 -13.87
C LEU A 119 -1.40 0.14 -12.91
N GLN A 120 -1.43 1.48 -12.92
CA GLN A 120 -2.35 2.24 -12.06
C GLN A 120 -3.81 1.93 -12.38
N GLY A 121 -4.17 1.83 -13.66
CA GLY A 121 -5.51 1.45 -14.09
C GLY A 121 -5.91 0.05 -13.62
N LEU A 122 -5.01 -0.92 -13.73
CA LEU A 122 -5.24 -2.29 -13.28
C LEU A 122 -5.43 -2.38 -11.76
N ILE A 123 -4.52 -1.78 -10.99
CA ILE A 123 -4.62 -1.75 -9.53
C ILE A 123 -5.90 -1.02 -9.08
N GLY A 124 -6.22 0.10 -9.72
CA GLY A 124 -7.47 0.82 -9.50
C GLY A 124 -8.71 -0.05 -9.76
N GLY A 125 -8.72 -0.82 -10.84
CA GLY A 125 -9.80 -1.75 -11.16
C GLY A 125 -10.01 -2.82 -10.10
N ILE A 126 -8.92 -3.39 -9.57
CA ILE A 126 -8.98 -4.40 -8.49
C ILE A 126 -9.53 -3.77 -7.21
N PHE A 127 -9.05 -2.58 -6.85
CA PHE A 127 -9.54 -1.82 -5.70
C PHE A 127 -11.05 -1.53 -5.81
N ALA A 128 -11.52 -1.02 -6.95
CA ALA A 128 -12.93 -0.72 -7.18
C ALA A 128 -13.82 -1.97 -7.04
N ARG A 129 -13.37 -3.10 -7.60
CA ARG A 129 -14.05 -4.39 -7.47
C ARG A 129 -14.16 -4.85 -6.02
N CYS A 130 -13.12 -4.65 -5.22
CA CYS A 130 -13.13 -5.00 -3.80
C CYS A 130 -14.05 -4.10 -2.97
N CYS A 131 -14.13 -2.80 -3.31
CA CYS A 131 -15.09 -1.87 -2.70
C CYS A 131 -16.55 -2.23 -3.03
N GLY A 132 -16.82 -2.81 -4.20
CA GLY A 132 -18.10 -3.44 -4.52
C GLY A 132 -19.24 -2.48 -4.90
N ALA A 133 -18.92 -1.24 -5.29
CA ALA A 133 -19.90 -0.27 -5.79
C ALA A 133 -19.83 -0.14 -7.32
N ALA A 134 -20.68 -0.90 -8.01
CA ALA A 134 -20.71 -0.93 -9.48
C ALA A 134 -21.03 0.45 -10.11
N GLU A 135 -21.91 1.23 -9.48
CA GLU A 135 -22.31 2.56 -9.99
C GLU A 135 -21.20 3.61 -9.85
N ALA A 136 -20.20 3.37 -8.99
CA ALA A 136 -19.06 4.25 -8.72
C ALA A 136 -17.74 3.62 -9.15
N GLU A 137 -17.78 2.59 -9.99
CA GLU A 137 -16.60 1.81 -10.38
C GLU A 137 -15.52 2.70 -10.99
N GLY A 138 -15.89 3.61 -11.90
CA GLY A 138 -14.96 4.51 -12.57
C GLY A 138 -14.21 5.44 -11.62
N GLU A 139 -14.93 6.07 -10.69
CA GLU A 139 -14.37 6.95 -9.66
C GLU A 139 -13.47 6.18 -8.70
N LEU A 140 -13.86 4.96 -8.33
CA LEU A 140 -13.05 4.09 -7.48
C LEU A 140 -11.79 3.59 -8.20
N VAL A 141 -11.84 3.32 -9.51
CA VAL A 141 -10.65 2.99 -10.30
C VAL A 141 -9.66 4.15 -10.27
N LEU A 142 -10.14 5.37 -10.52
CA LEU A 142 -9.30 6.57 -10.50
C LEU A 142 -8.70 6.80 -9.12
N LEU A 143 -9.50 6.69 -8.06
CA LEU A 143 -9.03 6.85 -6.69
C LEU A 143 -7.97 5.81 -6.33
N GLY A 144 -8.27 4.52 -6.52
CA GLY A 144 -7.35 3.44 -6.18
C GLY A 144 -6.03 3.52 -6.97
N GLY A 145 -6.11 3.77 -8.28
CA GLY A 145 -4.92 3.92 -9.12
C GLY A 145 -4.06 5.11 -8.73
N ALA A 146 -4.67 6.26 -8.44
CA ALA A 146 -3.95 7.47 -8.02
C ALA A 146 -3.31 7.30 -6.65
N MET A 147 -4.03 6.71 -5.67
CA MET A 147 -3.50 6.45 -4.33
C MET A 147 -2.32 5.48 -4.37
N PHE A 148 -2.43 4.41 -5.15
CA PHE A 148 -1.31 3.49 -5.38
C PHE A 148 -0.12 4.19 -6.04
N GLY A 149 -0.35 4.94 -7.12
CA GLY A 149 0.71 5.60 -7.86
C GLY A 149 1.48 6.61 -7.02
N ALA A 150 0.78 7.43 -6.24
CA ALA A 150 1.38 8.41 -5.35
C ALA A 150 2.23 7.73 -4.27
N LEU A 151 1.68 6.73 -3.58
CA LEU A 151 2.39 6.05 -2.49
C LEU A 151 3.57 5.21 -3.01
N PHE A 152 3.42 4.56 -4.16
CA PHE A 152 4.51 3.84 -4.81
C PHE A 152 5.71 4.77 -5.08
N ALA A 153 5.44 5.95 -5.68
CA ALA A 153 6.48 6.91 -5.98
C ALA A 153 7.16 7.43 -4.71
N GLU A 154 6.38 7.79 -3.68
CA GLU A 154 6.91 8.29 -2.41
C GLU A 154 7.81 7.25 -1.71
N ILE A 155 7.42 5.98 -1.70
CA ILE A 155 8.22 4.91 -1.10
C ILE A 155 9.47 4.64 -1.93
N ALA A 156 9.35 4.63 -3.26
CA ALA A 156 10.51 4.44 -4.13
C ALA A 156 11.54 5.56 -3.93
N ASP A 157 11.09 6.81 -3.85
CA ASP A 157 11.95 7.97 -3.60
C ASP A 157 12.60 7.89 -2.21
N LEU A 158 11.83 7.58 -1.16
CA LEU A 158 12.36 7.35 0.20
C LEU A 158 13.49 6.31 0.20
N LEU A 159 13.29 5.17 -0.45
CA LEU A 159 14.27 4.08 -0.50
C LEU A 159 15.50 4.41 -1.36
N HIS A 160 15.39 5.33 -2.31
CA HIS A 160 16.54 5.82 -3.08
C HIS A 160 17.36 6.89 -2.34
N GLU A 161 16.72 7.65 -1.43
CA GLU A 161 17.33 8.77 -0.71
C GLU A 161 18.00 8.36 0.61
N VAL A 162 17.67 7.18 1.14
CA VAL A 162 18.19 6.68 2.41
C VAL A 162 19.30 5.67 2.16
N ASP A 163 20.40 5.82 2.92
CA ASP A 163 21.43 4.79 2.99
C ASP A 163 21.07 3.80 4.10
N ILE A 164 20.82 2.54 3.73
CA ILE A 164 20.34 1.51 4.66
C ILE A 164 21.53 0.97 5.45
N ALA A 165 21.59 1.33 6.75
CA ALA A 165 22.66 0.94 7.66
C ALA A 165 22.34 -0.40 8.36
N TYR A 166 23.36 -1.26 8.51
CA TYR A 166 23.26 -2.62 9.08
C TYR A 166 24.06 -2.76 10.38
#